data_AF-A0A0G3G463-F1
#
_entry.id   AF-A0A0G3G463-F1
#
_cell.length_a   1.000
_cell.length_b   1.000
_cell.length_c   1.000
_cell.angle_alpha   90.00
_cell.angle_beta   90.00
_cell.angle_gamma   90.00
#
_symmetry.space_group_name_H-M   'P 1'
#
loop_
_entity.id
_entity.type
_entity.pdbx_description
1 polymer ?
#
loop_
_entity_poly.entity_id
_entity_poly.type
_entity_poly.pdbx_seq_one_letter_code
_entity_poly.pdbx_strand_id
1 'polypeptide(L)'
;MARLRQWLRCALPGLVLLGVGMATAGAAPYSEPLERSDWQLTEEEATCRIQQTVRHGGTLRFEARPGLLTAVFWQAPYAMPAGVTPRLRTGAPEWLRPATQSPLDLRLQAHDDRLFRVPQGSAQLLKARLLAGHDVRIDFPDGDDSVHFRGIRFALRARDFRACYGGQDAPAASPDGGALDRWSVYFETGSHRLDPEAREVLERAARILTATETPRVRVVGWTDAAGPLEINRPLSRNRAEVVRQALVEAGLPAAGVEIEAPGVDPAADGARQASRRSDIWWLDSGDADAGDAPVADTEGSEGRVPGPVPDPAAPSATPAW
;
A
#
# COMPACT_ATOMS: atom_id res chain seq x y z
N MET A 1 -47.24 11.80 -87.95
CA MET A 1 -46.61 10.64 -88.62
C MET A 1 -45.12 10.66 -88.28
N ALA A 2 -44.74 10.23 -87.07
CA ALA A 2 -44.46 8.85 -86.67
C ALA A 2 -43.14 8.30 -87.26
N ARG A 3 -42.07 8.28 -86.45
CA ARG A 3 -41.13 7.15 -86.38
C ARG A 3 -40.66 6.96 -84.93
N LEU A 4 -41.37 6.06 -84.26
CA LEU A 4 -40.94 5.28 -83.10
C LEU A 4 -39.63 4.54 -83.43
N ARG A 5 -38.67 4.52 -82.51
CA ARG A 5 -38.12 3.27 -81.97
C ARG A 5 -37.32 3.53 -80.70
N GLN A 6 -37.70 2.74 -79.71
CA GLN A 6 -37.36 2.74 -78.30
C GLN A 6 -36.21 1.75 -78.07
N TRP A 7 -35.64 1.79 -76.85
CA TRP A 7 -34.74 0.80 -76.22
C TRP A 7 -33.24 1.00 -76.44
N LEU A 8 -32.54 1.55 -75.44
CA LEU A 8 -31.77 0.74 -74.50
C LEU A 8 -31.41 1.57 -73.25
N ARG A 9 -31.89 1.09 -72.11
CA ARG A 9 -31.48 1.47 -70.76
C ARG A 9 -30.14 0.80 -70.48
N CYS A 10 -29.10 1.55 -70.14
CA CYS A 10 -27.98 1.05 -69.36
C CYS A 10 -27.60 2.12 -68.33
N ALA A 11 -27.71 1.72 -67.07
CA ALA A 11 -27.44 2.52 -65.89
C ALA A 11 -25.95 2.87 -65.79
N LEU A 12 -25.65 4.14 -65.52
CA LEU A 12 -24.35 4.57 -65.00
C LEU A 12 -24.44 4.53 -63.46
N PRO A 13 -23.63 3.71 -62.77
CA PRO A 13 -23.67 3.64 -61.32
C PRO A 13 -22.97 4.86 -60.72
N GLY A 14 -23.50 5.33 -59.60
CA GLY A 14 -22.94 6.41 -58.80
C GLY A 14 -21.56 6.04 -58.26
N LEU A 15 -20.59 6.92 -58.51
CA LEU A 15 -19.26 6.87 -57.94
C LEU A 15 -19.33 7.30 -56.46
N VAL A 16 -19.61 6.35 -55.57
CA VAL A 16 -19.41 6.53 -54.13
C VAL A 16 -17.91 6.40 -53.87
N LEU A 17 -17.24 7.53 -53.65
CA LEU A 17 -15.88 7.54 -53.10
C LEU A 17 -15.94 6.99 -51.66
N LEU A 18 -15.73 5.67 -51.53
CA LEU A 18 -15.34 5.05 -50.28
C LEU A 18 -13.97 5.58 -49.90
N GLY A 19 -13.93 6.55 -48.97
CA GLY A 19 -12.72 6.92 -48.28
C GLY A 19 -12.19 5.71 -47.54
N VAL A 20 -11.15 5.07 -48.07
CA VAL A 20 -10.39 4.06 -47.34
C VAL A 20 -9.63 4.81 -46.24
N GLY A 21 -10.24 4.91 -45.07
CA GLY A 21 -9.50 5.27 -43.86
C GLY A 21 -8.47 4.19 -43.61
N MET A 22 -7.19 4.50 -43.81
CA MET A 22 -6.11 3.66 -43.33
C MET A 22 -6.18 3.65 -41.80
N ALA A 23 -6.82 2.64 -41.24
CA ALA A 23 -6.67 2.31 -39.83
C ALA A 23 -5.22 1.85 -39.63
N THR A 24 -4.38 2.70 -39.03
CA THR A 24 -3.08 2.27 -38.55
C THR A 24 -3.31 1.27 -37.42
N ALA A 25 -3.15 -0.02 -37.71
CA ALA A 25 -3.17 -1.07 -36.70
C ALA A 25 -1.93 -0.88 -35.81
N GLY A 26 -2.12 -0.25 -34.65
CA GLY A 26 -1.09 -0.21 -33.61
C GLY A 26 -0.83 -1.61 -33.05
N ALA A 27 0.40 -1.90 -32.64
CA ALA A 27 0.73 -3.16 -31.97
C ALA A 27 -0.08 -3.28 -30.68
N ALA A 28 -0.86 -4.37 -30.56
CA ALA A 28 -1.63 -4.65 -29.35
C ALA A 28 -0.66 -5.02 -28.19
N PRO A 29 -0.91 -4.56 -26.96
CA PRO A 29 -0.05 -4.91 -25.83
C PRO A 29 -0.05 -6.42 -25.57
N TYR A 30 1.12 -6.97 -25.23
CA TYR A 30 1.22 -8.30 -24.63
C TYR A 30 0.47 -8.31 -23.31
N SER A 31 -0.57 -9.12 -23.21
CA SER A 31 -1.37 -9.29 -22.00
C SER A 31 -1.89 -10.71 -21.94
N GLU A 32 -2.10 -11.22 -20.72
CA GLU A 32 -2.81 -12.48 -20.53
C GLU A 32 -4.33 -12.22 -20.40
N PRO A 33 -5.16 -13.18 -20.84
CA PRO A 33 -6.58 -13.18 -20.51
C PRO A 33 -6.80 -13.08 -18.99
N LEU A 34 -7.95 -12.56 -18.57
CA LEU A 34 -8.26 -12.37 -17.14
C LEU A 34 -8.20 -13.68 -16.36
N GLU A 35 -8.52 -14.82 -16.98
CA GLU A 35 -8.51 -16.14 -16.36
C GLU A 35 -7.10 -16.66 -16.10
N ARG A 36 -6.09 -16.15 -16.83
CA ARG A 36 -4.68 -16.56 -16.73
C ARG A 36 -3.81 -15.51 -16.03
N SER A 37 -4.37 -14.35 -15.73
CA SER A 37 -3.67 -13.23 -15.10
C SER A 37 -3.59 -13.39 -13.58
N ASP A 38 -3.05 -14.52 -13.12
CA ASP A 38 -2.90 -14.80 -11.69
C ASP A 38 -1.54 -14.37 -11.15
N TRP A 39 -1.57 -13.85 -9.92
CA TRP A 39 -0.37 -13.60 -9.14
C TRP A 39 -0.01 -14.85 -8.33
N GLN A 40 1.22 -15.32 -8.50
CA GLN A 40 1.76 -16.51 -7.85
C GLN A 40 2.64 -16.09 -6.67
N LEU A 41 2.43 -16.70 -5.51
CA LEU A 41 3.31 -16.56 -4.34
C LEU A 41 4.29 -17.75 -4.31
N THR A 42 5.57 -17.46 -4.19
CA THR A 42 6.65 -18.45 -4.02
C THR A 42 7.54 -18.05 -2.86
N GLU A 43 8.08 -19.03 -2.15
CA GLU A 43 8.96 -18.85 -0.99
C GLU A 43 10.27 -19.59 -1.23
N GLU A 44 11.39 -18.86 -1.20
CA GLU A 44 12.73 -19.40 -1.46
C GLU A 44 13.71 -18.79 -0.44
N GLU A 45 14.37 -19.60 0.38
CA GLU A 45 15.49 -19.16 1.24
C GLU A 45 15.20 -17.87 2.05
N ALA A 46 14.04 -17.81 2.73
CA ALA A 46 13.55 -16.64 3.47
C ALA A 46 13.24 -15.37 2.62
N THR A 47 13.13 -15.53 1.31
CA THR A 47 12.62 -14.54 0.37
C THR A 47 11.21 -14.94 -0.06
N CYS A 48 10.26 -14.08 0.26
CA CYS A 48 8.92 -14.17 -0.27
C CYS A 48 8.89 -13.47 -1.62
N ARG A 49 8.22 -14.06 -2.61
CA ARG A 49 8.06 -13.48 -3.94
C ARG A 49 6.62 -13.61 -4.40
N ILE A 50 6.01 -12.50 -4.81
CA ILE A 50 4.74 -12.49 -5.52
C ILE A 50 4.99 -12.03 -6.97
N GLN A 51 4.56 -12.80 -7.95
CA GLN A 51 4.89 -12.57 -9.36
C GLN A 51 3.74 -12.85 -10.32
N GLN A 52 3.73 -12.15 -11.45
CA GLN A 52 2.86 -12.42 -12.59
C GLN A 52 3.73 -12.48 -13.84
N THR A 53 3.49 -13.50 -14.68
CA THR A 53 4.20 -13.71 -15.93
C THR A 53 3.25 -13.52 -17.10
N VAL A 54 3.67 -12.73 -18.09
CA VAL A 54 2.94 -12.51 -19.33
C VAL A 54 3.74 -13.09 -20.49
N ARG A 55 3.10 -13.89 -21.35
CA ARG A 55 3.78 -14.48 -22.51
C ARG A 55 4.32 -13.36 -23.42
N HIS A 56 5.60 -13.47 -23.78
CA HIS A 56 6.34 -12.44 -24.55
C HIS A 56 6.46 -11.07 -23.87
N GLY A 57 5.91 -10.90 -22.66
CA GLY A 57 5.98 -9.68 -21.87
C GLY A 57 6.94 -9.76 -20.68
N GLY A 58 7.35 -10.97 -20.29
CA GLY A 58 8.25 -11.21 -19.17
C GLY A 58 7.53 -11.37 -17.84
N THR A 59 8.24 -11.16 -16.73
CA THR A 59 7.73 -11.39 -15.38
C THR A 59 7.89 -10.14 -14.52
N LEU A 60 6.79 -9.68 -13.92
CA LEU A 60 6.82 -8.64 -12.89
C LEU A 60 6.77 -9.33 -11.52
N ARG A 61 7.73 -9.04 -10.64
CA ARG A 61 7.82 -9.67 -9.32
C ARG A 61 8.13 -8.66 -8.22
N PHE A 62 7.47 -8.86 -7.07
CA PHE A 62 7.80 -8.20 -5.81
C PHE A 62 8.52 -9.21 -4.94
N GLU A 63 9.62 -8.77 -4.33
CA GLU A 63 10.43 -9.59 -3.43
C GLU A 63 10.51 -8.89 -2.07
N ALA A 64 10.30 -9.66 -1.01
CA ALA A 64 10.41 -9.19 0.35
C ALA A 64 11.19 -10.19 1.19
N ARG A 65 11.97 -9.64 2.12
CA ARG A 65 12.70 -10.39 3.14
C ARG A 65 12.37 -9.75 4.50
N PRO A 66 12.35 -10.53 5.59
CA PRO A 66 12.16 -9.98 6.92
C PRO A 66 13.11 -8.81 7.20
N GLY A 67 12.57 -7.69 7.70
CA GLY A 67 13.34 -6.49 8.04
C GLY A 67 13.78 -5.60 6.85
N LEU A 68 13.50 -5.98 5.60
CA LEU A 68 13.88 -5.20 4.42
C LEU A 68 12.68 -4.64 3.67
N LEU A 69 12.88 -3.50 3.00
CA LEU A 69 11.87 -2.93 2.10
C LEU A 69 11.63 -3.84 0.90
N THR A 70 10.37 -3.93 0.48
CA THR A 70 9.98 -4.66 -0.73
C THR A 70 10.70 -4.10 -1.95
N ALA A 71 11.35 -4.97 -2.71
CA ALA A 71 11.93 -4.66 -4.01
C ALA A 71 11.00 -5.13 -5.13
N VAL A 72 11.01 -4.44 -6.26
CA VAL A 72 10.20 -4.80 -7.42
C VAL A 72 11.09 -4.88 -8.65
N PHE A 73 10.91 -5.93 -9.41
CA PHE A 73 11.68 -6.20 -10.60
C PHE A 73 10.76 -6.59 -11.76
N TRP A 74 11.11 -6.12 -12.95
CA TRP A 74 10.63 -6.66 -14.20
C TRP A 74 11.76 -7.44 -14.85
N GLN A 75 11.53 -8.73 -15.08
CA GLN A 75 12.41 -9.58 -15.86
C GLN A 75 11.91 -9.59 -17.30
N ALA A 76 12.68 -8.97 -18.19
CA ALA A 76 12.42 -8.90 -19.61
C ALA A 76 12.44 -10.30 -20.28
N PRO A 77 11.58 -10.51 -21.30
CA PRO A 77 11.48 -11.78 -22.01
C PRO A 77 12.75 -12.12 -22.83
N TYR A 78 13.56 -11.12 -23.17
CA TYR A 78 14.82 -11.22 -23.90
C TYR A 78 15.85 -10.23 -23.33
N ALA A 79 17.12 -10.43 -23.68
CA ALA A 79 18.21 -9.51 -23.30
C ALA A 79 18.08 -8.19 -24.06
N MET A 80 18.16 -7.09 -23.32
CA MET A 80 18.02 -5.73 -23.83
C MET A 80 19.39 -5.08 -24.02
N PRO A 81 19.52 -4.11 -24.95
CA PRO A 81 20.75 -3.35 -25.13
C PRO A 81 21.18 -2.60 -23.86
N ALA A 82 22.49 -2.41 -23.69
CA ALA A 82 22.99 -1.63 -22.56
C ALA A 82 22.48 -0.19 -22.59
N GLY A 83 22.10 0.35 -21.42
CA GLY A 83 21.66 1.74 -21.27
C GLY A 83 20.17 1.99 -21.52
N VAL A 84 19.39 0.97 -21.89
CA VAL A 84 17.92 1.12 -22.00
C VAL A 84 17.29 1.38 -20.62
N THR A 85 16.28 2.24 -20.61
CA THR A 85 15.51 2.56 -19.39
C THR A 85 14.01 2.43 -19.69
N PRO A 86 13.45 1.21 -19.64
CA PRO A 86 12.05 0.96 -19.94
C PRO A 86 11.14 1.82 -19.09
N ARG A 87 10.03 2.29 -19.68
CA ARG A 87 9.07 3.15 -19.00
C ARG A 87 7.94 2.31 -18.42
N LEU A 88 7.68 2.45 -17.13
CA LEU A 88 6.59 1.81 -16.42
C LEU A 88 5.51 2.84 -16.12
N ARG A 89 4.27 2.52 -16.46
CA ARG A 89 3.08 3.32 -16.19
C ARG A 89 2.01 2.49 -15.50
N THR A 90 1.26 3.08 -14.58
CA THR A 90 0.08 2.42 -14.01
C THR A 90 -1.18 3.04 -14.57
N GLY A 91 -2.17 2.24 -14.94
CA GLY A 91 -3.46 2.73 -15.42
C GLY A 91 -4.59 2.06 -14.64
N ALA A 92 -5.65 2.81 -14.34
CA ALA A 92 -6.89 2.15 -13.97
C ALA A 92 -7.36 1.29 -15.15
N PRO A 93 -7.89 0.07 -14.91
CA PRO A 93 -8.49 -0.71 -15.97
C PRO A 93 -9.59 0.09 -16.67
N GLU A 94 -9.84 -0.21 -17.94
CA GLU A 94 -10.82 0.49 -18.78
C GLU A 94 -12.25 0.51 -18.20
N TRP A 95 -12.60 -0.48 -17.37
CA TRP A 95 -13.89 -0.59 -16.68
C TRP A 95 -13.96 0.14 -15.33
N LEU A 96 -12.81 0.55 -14.78
CA LEU A 96 -12.74 1.35 -13.56
C LEU A 96 -12.90 2.81 -13.98
N ARG A 97 -13.82 3.56 -13.35
CA ARG A 97 -14.06 4.99 -13.64
C ARG A 97 -12.74 5.77 -13.74
N PRO A 98 -12.67 6.85 -14.55
CA PRO A 98 -11.41 7.58 -14.76
C PRO A 98 -10.75 7.88 -13.42
N ALA A 99 -9.54 7.36 -13.26
CA ALA A 99 -8.82 7.41 -11.99
C ALA A 99 -8.74 8.86 -11.51
N THR A 100 -9.19 9.11 -10.28
CA THR A 100 -9.05 10.42 -9.61
C THR A 100 -7.59 10.75 -9.31
N GLN A 101 -6.69 9.77 -9.36
CA GLN A 101 -5.27 9.92 -9.11
C GLN A 101 -4.45 9.81 -10.40
N SER A 102 -3.48 10.71 -10.58
CA SER A 102 -2.53 10.66 -11.69
C SER A 102 -1.84 9.30 -11.78
N PRO A 103 -1.66 8.74 -13.00
CA PRO A 103 -0.95 7.48 -13.18
C PRO A 103 0.48 7.59 -12.68
N LEU A 104 0.97 6.58 -11.96
CA LEU A 104 2.40 6.45 -11.70
C LEU A 104 3.12 6.28 -13.04
N ASP A 105 4.16 7.07 -13.27
CA ASP A 105 4.96 7.05 -14.48
C ASP A 105 6.44 7.17 -14.09
N LEU A 106 7.23 6.14 -14.36
CA LEU A 106 8.62 6.05 -13.95
C LEU A 106 9.48 5.33 -14.97
N ARG A 107 10.80 5.48 -14.83
CA ARG A 107 11.79 4.71 -15.60
C ARG A 107 12.40 3.62 -14.72
N LEU A 108 12.51 2.42 -15.27
CA LEU A 108 13.17 1.31 -14.62
C LEU A 108 14.70 1.46 -14.70
N GLN A 109 15.37 0.92 -13.68
CA GLN A 109 16.83 0.93 -13.55
C GLN A 109 17.36 -0.45 -13.98
N ALA A 110 18.24 -0.52 -14.98
CA ALA A 110 18.87 -1.78 -15.35
C ALA A 110 19.70 -2.33 -14.18
N HIS A 111 19.46 -3.59 -13.81
CA HIS A 111 20.30 -4.35 -12.88
C HIS A 111 21.26 -5.23 -13.66
N ASP A 112 20.75 -5.89 -14.70
CA ASP A 112 21.50 -6.60 -15.73
C ASP A 112 20.80 -6.41 -17.09
N ASP A 113 21.15 -7.21 -18.11
CA ASP A 113 20.59 -7.12 -19.46
C ASP A 113 19.15 -7.62 -19.58
N ARG A 114 18.62 -8.31 -18.56
CA ARG A 114 17.26 -8.85 -18.53
C ARG A 114 16.46 -8.43 -17.31
N LEU A 115 17.08 -7.94 -16.26
CA LEU A 115 16.45 -7.62 -14.99
C LEU A 115 16.50 -6.11 -14.77
N PHE A 116 15.31 -5.55 -14.66
CA PHE A 116 15.10 -4.12 -14.44
C PHE A 116 14.43 -3.91 -13.10
N ARG A 117 15.01 -3.04 -12.28
CA ARG A 117 14.52 -2.72 -10.95
C ARG A 117 13.68 -1.46 -10.97
N VAL A 118 12.54 -1.49 -10.28
CA VAL A 118 11.78 -0.27 -9.97
C VAL A 118 12.58 0.54 -8.95
N PRO A 119 12.75 1.87 -9.13
CA PRO A 119 13.44 2.70 -8.14
C PRO A 119 12.89 2.46 -6.73
N GLN A 120 13.78 2.35 -5.74
CA GLN A 120 13.41 1.91 -4.39
C GLN A 120 12.29 2.77 -3.77
N GLY A 121 12.31 4.09 -3.99
CA GLY A 121 11.28 5.00 -3.49
C GLY A 121 9.91 4.84 -4.17
N SER A 122 9.85 4.19 -5.33
CA SER A 122 8.63 3.99 -6.12
C SER A 122 8.04 2.59 -5.96
N ALA A 123 8.75 1.65 -5.33
CA ALA A 123 8.30 0.27 -5.13
C ALA A 123 6.99 0.19 -4.33
N GLN A 124 6.88 0.95 -3.24
CA GLN A 124 5.67 1.00 -2.42
C GLN A 124 4.52 1.69 -3.17
N LEU A 125 4.79 2.79 -3.87
CA LEU A 125 3.79 3.46 -4.67
C LEU A 125 3.25 2.56 -5.80
N LEU A 126 4.10 1.76 -6.43
CA LEU A 126 3.65 0.78 -7.43
C LEU A 126 2.76 -0.30 -6.80
N LYS A 127 3.16 -0.83 -5.64
CA LYS A 127 2.32 -1.74 -4.84
C LYS A 127 0.95 -1.11 -4.56
N ALA A 128 0.89 0.20 -4.32
CA ALA A 128 -0.33 0.94 -4.00
C ALA A 128 -1.35 0.85 -5.11
N ARG A 129 -0.87 1.17 -6.32
CA ARG A 129 -1.70 1.18 -7.51
C ARG A 129 -2.26 -0.21 -7.77
N LEU A 130 -1.45 -1.25 -7.65
CA LEU A 130 -1.90 -2.63 -7.82
C LEU A 130 -2.93 -3.07 -6.76
N LEU A 131 -2.80 -2.63 -5.50
CA LEU A 131 -3.81 -2.89 -4.46
C LEU A 131 -5.13 -2.18 -4.73
N ALA A 132 -5.06 -0.97 -5.29
CA ALA A 132 -6.23 -0.24 -5.79
C ALA A 132 -6.77 -0.83 -7.12
N GLY A 133 -6.20 -1.93 -7.61
CA GLY A 133 -6.66 -2.62 -8.81
C GLY A 133 -6.19 -2.01 -10.13
N HIS A 134 -5.22 -1.10 -10.11
CA HIS A 134 -4.59 -0.60 -11.33
C HIS A 134 -3.76 -1.69 -12.01
N ASP A 135 -3.69 -1.62 -13.33
CA ASP A 135 -2.79 -2.43 -14.14
C ASP A 135 -1.44 -1.72 -14.31
N VAL A 136 -0.39 -2.51 -14.56
CA VAL A 136 0.96 -2.01 -14.86
C VAL A 136 1.24 -2.22 -16.34
N ARG A 137 1.59 -1.15 -17.03
CA ARG A 137 2.09 -1.17 -18.40
C ARG A 137 3.59 -0.88 -18.42
N ILE A 138 4.36 -1.68 -19.14
CA ILE A 138 5.78 -1.40 -19.43
C ILE A 138 5.95 -1.28 -20.94
N ASP A 139 6.52 -0.16 -21.39
CA ASP A 139 6.82 0.09 -22.80
C ASP A 139 8.20 -0.48 -23.14
N PHE A 140 8.31 -1.25 -24.23
CA PHE A 140 9.58 -1.78 -24.72
C PHE A 140 10.38 -0.65 -25.41
N PRO A 141 11.72 -0.62 -25.26
CA PRO A 141 12.53 0.46 -25.80
C PRO A 141 12.66 0.43 -27.33
N ASP A 142 12.57 -0.75 -27.93
CA ASP A 142 12.91 -1.00 -29.34
C ASP A 142 11.71 -0.95 -30.29
N GLY A 143 10.52 -0.52 -29.82
CA GLY A 143 9.32 -0.45 -30.65
C GLY A 143 8.08 0.07 -29.92
N ASP A 144 6.92 -0.05 -30.56
CA ASP A 144 5.61 0.35 -30.01
C ASP A 144 4.99 -0.72 -29.10
N ASP A 145 5.70 -1.83 -28.92
CA ASP A 145 5.25 -2.94 -28.09
C ASP A 145 5.22 -2.56 -26.61
N SER A 146 4.32 -3.21 -25.88
CA SER A 146 4.19 -3.03 -24.43
C SER A 146 3.64 -4.28 -23.78
N VAL A 147 3.96 -4.47 -22.51
CA VAL A 147 3.37 -5.53 -21.69
C VAL A 147 2.43 -4.93 -20.66
N HIS A 148 1.29 -5.58 -20.44
CA HIS A 148 0.30 -5.24 -19.43
C HIS A 148 0.22 -6.36 -18.38
N PHE A 149 0.59 -6.04 -17.15
CA PHE A 149 0.39 -6.87 -15.97
C PHE A 149 -0.90 -6.44 -15.28
N ARG A 150 -1.82 -7.39 -15.08
CA ARG A 150 -3.15 -7.11 -14.52
C ARG A 150 -3.10 -7.02 -13.00
N GLY A 151 -3.71 -5.98 -12.43
CA GLY A 151 -3.87 -5.83 -10.98
C GLY A 151 -4.94 -6.74 -10.36
N ILE A 152 -5.71 -7.44 -11.19
CA ILE A 152 -6.72 -8.40 -10.73
C ILE A 152 -6.10 -9.43 -9.77
N ARG A 153 -6.77 -9.69 -8.65
CA ARG A 153 -6.33 -10.62 -7.57
C ARG A 153 -5.00 -10.25 -6.88
N PHE A 154 -4.34 -9.14 -7.24
CA PHE A 154 -3.13 -8.70 -6.55
C PHE A 154 -3.39 -8.51 -5.07
N ALA A 155 -4.48 -7.84 -4.70
CA ALA A 155 -4.84 -7.59 -3.30
C ALA A 155 -5.00 -8.86 -2.46
N LEU A 156 -5.58 -9.92 -3.04
CA LEU A 156 -5.68 -11.22 -2.37
C LEU A 156 -4.29 -11.79 -2.09
N ARG A 157 -3.43 -11.82 -3.11
CA ARG A 157 -2.09 -12.40 -3.01
C ARG A 157 -1.11 -11.54 -2.21
N ALA A 158 -1.30 -10.23 -2.18
CA ALA A 158 -0.51 -9.32 -1.37
C ALA A 158 -0.72 -9.54 0.14
N ARG A 159 -1.91 -10.02 0.55
CA ARG A 159 -2.17 -10.43 1.95
C ARG A 159 -1.33 -11.65 2.31
N ASP A 160 -1.37 -12.70 1.48
CA ASP A 160 -0.57 -13.92 1.66
C ASP A 160 0.94 -13.60 1.65
N PHE A 161 1.37 -12.78 0.69
CA PHE A 161 2.75 -12.31 0.55
C PHE A 161 3.25 -11.60 1.82
N ARG A 162 2.43 -10.71 2.41
CA ARG A 162 2.77 -10.05 3.67
C ARG A 162 2.89 -11.04 4.84
N ALA A 163 2.01 -12.03 4.91
CA ALA A 163 2.09 -13.06 5.95
C ALA A 163 3.42 -13.84 5.87
N CYS A 164 3.92 -14.09 4.66
CA CYS A 164 5.18 -14.79 4.44
C CYS A 164 6.40 -14.05 5.04
N TYR A 165 6.54 -12.73 4.84
CA TYR A 165 7.72 -11.98 5.34
C TYR A 165 7.48 -11.22 6.66
N GLY A 166 6.22 -11.08 7.07
CA GLY A 166 5.80 -10.29 8.24
C GLY A 166 5.69 -11.06 9.56
N GLY A 167 5.76 -12.40 9.52
CA GLY A 167 5.37 -13.25 10.65
C GLY A 167 3.85 -13.30 10.82
N GLN A 168 3.32 -14.42 11.30
CA GLN A 168 1.88 -14.62 11.51
C GLN A 168 1.27 -13.66 12.56
N ASP A 169 2.13 -12.99 13.33
CA ASP A 169 1.78 -12.08 14.42
C ASP A 169 1.99 -10.59 14.07
N ALA A 170 2.31 -10.27 12.81
CA ALA A 170 2.15 -8.91 12.34
C ALA A 170 0.65 -8.59 12.32
N PRO A 171 0.16 -7.58 13.05
CA PRO A 171 -1.26 -7.25 13.03
C PRO A 171 -1.68 -7.06 11.57
N ALA A 172 -2.69 -7.82 11.16
CA ALA A 172 -3.33 -7.63 9.86
C ALA A 172 -3.64 -6.15 9.75
N ALA A 173 -3.22 -5.50 8.65
CA ALA A 173 -3.69 -4.14 8.38
C ALA A 173 -5.21 -4.13 8.59
N SER A 174 -5.67 -3.21 9.43
CA SER A 174 -7.09 -3.05 9.73
C SER A 174 -7.89 -3.03 8.43
N PRO A 175 -9.14 -3.53 8.42
CA PRO A 175 -9.97 -3.61 7.22
C PRO A 175 -10.13 -2.27 6.48
N ASP A 176 -9.88 -1.15 7.18
CA ASP A 176 -10.04 0.22 6.67
C ASP A 176 -8.72 0.88 6.23
N GLY A 177 -7.58 0.19 6.35
CA GLY A 177 -6.27 0.68 5.91
C GLY A 177 -5.73 -0.17 4.76
N GLY A 178 -5.90 0.29 3.53
CA GLY A 178 -5.42 -0.36 2.30
C GLY A 178 -3.90 -0.59 2.26
N ALA A 179 -3.43 -1.67 2.87
CA ALA A 179 -2.29 -2.51 2.52
C ALA A 179 -0.99 -1.90 1.94
N LEU A 180 -0.58 -0.68 2.31
CA LEU A 180 0.66 -0.09 1.79
C LEU A 180 1.74 0.30 2.81
N ASP A 181 1.37 0.49 4.06
CA ASP A 181 1.89 1.68 4.71
C ASP A 181 2.56 1.40 6.06
N ARG A 182 3.80 0.87 6.09
CA ARG A 182 4.55 0.81 7.36
C ARG A 182 6.06 0.96 7.21
N TRP A 183 6.62 2.01 7.81
CA TRP A 183 8.04 2.10 8.17
C TRP A 183 8.23 1.80 9.65
N SER A 184 9.35 1.19 10.03
CA SER A 184 9.66 0.90 11.43
C SER A 184 11.05 1.45 11.77
N VAL A 185 11.15 2.11 12.92
CA VAL A 185 12.40 2.60 13.49
C VAL A 185 12.62 1.89 14.82
N TYR A 186 13.84 1.40 15.07
CA TYR A 186 14.19 0.67 16.28
C TYR A 186 14.97 1.53 17.27
N PHE A 187 14.89 1.16 18.54
CA PHE A 187 15.55 1.88 19.63
C PHE A 187 16.30 0.95 20.57
N GLU A 188 17.34 1.50 21.18
CA GLU A 188 18.01 0.89 22.32
C GLU A 188 17.09 0.81 23.56
N THR A 189 17.43 -0.10 24.47
CA THR A 189 16.68 -0.33 25.71
C THR A 189 16.58 0.95 26.54
N GLY A 190 15.36 1.30 26.98
CA GLY A 190 15.10 2.51 27.76
C GLY A 190 15.36 3.84 27.01
N SER A 191 15.66 3.79 25.72
CA SER A 191 16.03 4.97 24.92
C SER A 191 14.93 5.32 23.90
N HIS A 192 14.86 6.61 23.58
CA HIS A 192 14.11 7.18 22.45
C HIS A 192 15.04 7.93 21.48
N ARG A 193 16.36 7.77 21.62
CA ARG A 193 17.33 8.42 20.72
C ARG A 193 17.33 7.73 19.36
N LEU A 194 17.26 8.52 18.30
CA LEU A 194 17.44 8.07 16.93
C LEU A 194 18.92 7.90 16.63
N ASP A 195 19.31 6.71 16.21
CA ASP A 195 20.62 6.46 15.63
C ASP A 195 20.68 6.96 14.17
N PRO A 196 21.85 6.92 13.50
CA PRO A 196 21.96 7.35 12.11
C PRO A 196 21.10 6.55 11.14
N GLU A 197 20.97 5.23 11.34
CA GLU A 197 20.18 4.35 10.47
C GLU A 197 18.68 4.70 10.54
N ALA A 198 18.17 4.94 11.74
CA ALA A 198 16.83 5.44 12.01
C ALA A 198 16.58 6.76 11.29
N ARG A 199 17.53 7.71 11.34
CA ARG A 199 17.40 8.98 10.61
C ARG A 199 17.32 8.78 9.10
N GLU A 200 18.15 7.90 8.52
CA GLU A 200 18.08 7.60 7.09
C GLU A 200 16.76 6.95 6.66
N VAL A 201 16.15 6.12 7.52
CA VAL A 201 14.81 5.58 7.30
C VAL A 201 13.77 6.69 7.30
N LEU A 202 13.83 7.60 8.28
CA LEU A 202 12.88 8.71 8.44
C LEU A 202 12.98 9.72 7.30
N GLU A 203 14.18 10.09 6.89
CA GLU A 203 14.39 10.97 5.73
C GLU A 203 13.85 10.35 4.44
N ARG A 204 14.04 9.04 4.25
CA ARG A 204 13.46 8.33 3.09
C ARG A 204 11.94 8.32 3.14
N ALA A 205 11.37 8.02 4.31
CA ALA A 205 9.92 8.05 4.50
C ALA A 205 9.38 9.46 4.19
N ALA A 206 10.02 10.50 4.73
CA ALA A 206 9.61 11.87 4.52
C ALA A 206 9.67 12.30 3.06
N ARG A 207 10.73 11.95 2.31
CA ARG A 207 10.82 12.21 0.86
C ARG A 207 9.70 11.55 0.06
N ILE A 208 9.28 10.36 0.45
CA ILE A 208 8.18 9.64 -0.22
C ILE A 208 6.83 10.30 0.13
N LEU A 209 6.62 10.63 1.41
CA LEU A 209 5.37 11.20 1.91
C LEU A 209 5.15 12.64 1.41
N THR A 210 6.20 13.45 1.31
CA THR A 210 6.14 14.83 0.78
C THR A 210 5.88 14.89 -0.73
N ALA A 211 5.97 13.78 -1.46
CA ALA A 211 5.56 13.71 -2.86
C ALA A 211 4.03 13.70 -3.02
N THR A 212 3.27 13.56 -1.92
CA THR A 212 1.81 13.64 -1.86
C THR A 212 1.38 15.04 -1.42
N GLU A 213 0.31 15.61 -1.99
CA GLU A 213 -0.12 16.99 -1.69
C GLU A 213 -0.59 17.19 -0.24
N THR A 214 -1.09 16.16 0.42
CA THR A 214 -1.52 16.17 1.83
C THR A 214 -1.22 14.83 2.53
N PRO A 215 0.04 14.54 2.89
CA PRO A 215 0.37 13.30 3.55
C PRO A 215 -0.16 13.32 4.99
N ARG A 216 -0.99 12.33 5.32
CA ARG A 216 -1.40 12.06 6.70
C ARG A 216 -0.74 10.79 7.15
N VAL A 217 -0.07 10.80 8.29
CA VAL A 217 0.60 9.63 8.83
C VAL A 217 0.33 9.49 10.31
N ARG A 218 0.32 8.25 10.78
CA ARG A 218 0.21 7.89 12.17
C ARG A 218 1.47 7.23 12.66
N VAL A 219 2.05 7.78 13.71
CA VAL A 219 3.25 7.27 14.36
C VAL A 219 2.85 6.57 15.64
N VAL A 220 3.12 5.27 15.73
CA VAL A 220 2.80 4.45 16.91
C VAL A 220 4.10 4.07 17.61
N GLY A 221 4.23 4.45 18.87
CA GLY A 221 5.37 4.08 19.70
C GLY A 221 5.14 2.80 20.49
N TRP A 222 6.14 1.92 20.53
CA TRP A 222 6.10 0.65 21.27
C TRP A 222 7.28 0.51 22.24
N THR A 223 7.04 -0.19 23.35
CA THR A 223 8.04 -0.58 24.35
C THR A 223 8.05 -2.09 24.56
N ASP A 224 9.10 -2.60 25.21
CA ASP A 224 9.13 -3.99 25.66
C ASP A 224 8.14 -4.24 26.81
N ALA A 225 7.79 -5.51 27.01
CA ALA A 225 6.85 -5.95 28.05
C ALA A 225 7.50 -6.11 29.44
N ALA A 226 8.79 -5.77 29.61
CA ALA A 226 9.53 -6.07 30.83
C ALA A 226 9.36 -5.03 31.94
N GLY A 227 8.85 -3.83 31.62
CA GLY A 227 8.67 -2.72 32.55
C GLY A 227 7.22 -2.49 33.03
N PRO A 228 7.01 -1.78 34.16
CA PRO A 228 5.69 -1.31 34.58
C PRO A 228 5.01 -0.46 33.50
N LEU A 229 3.70 -0.59 33.34
CA LEU A 229 2.92 0.18 32.35
C LEU A 229 3.08 1.70 32.52
N GLU A 230 3.25 2.16 33.76
CA GLU A 230 3.49 3.56 34.13
C GLU A 230 4.80 4.12 33.57
N ILE A 231 5.79 3.26 33.29
CA ILE A 231 7.08 3.63 32.66
C ILE A 231 7.01 3.47 31.14
N ASN A 232 6.29 2.44 30.68
CA ASN A 232 6.21 2.08 29.27
C ASN A 232 5.36 3.05 28.43
N ARG A 233 4.25 3.56 28.98
CA ARG A 233 3.41 4.58 28.30
C ARG A 233 4.14 5.91 28.02
N PRO A 234 4.86 6.52 28.97
CA PRO A 234 5.61 7.74 28.67
C PRO A 234 6.78 7.46 27.71
N LEU A 235 7.42 6.29 27.81
CA LEU A 235 8.51 5.93 26.88
C LEU A 235 8.01 5.69 25.44
N SER A 236 6.87 5.02 25.25
CA SER A 236 6.26 4.87 23.92
C SER A 236 5.90 6.22 23.32
N ARG A 237 5.32 7.12 24.12
CA ARG A 237 5.01 8.50 23.70
C ARG A 237 6.26 9.25 23.28
N ASN A 238 7.33 9.19 24.06
CA ASN A 238 8.60 9.85 23.73
C ASN A 238 9.20 9.34 22.42
N ARG A 239 9.14 8.03 22.17
CA ARG A 239 9.62 7.44 20.91
C ARG A 239 8.82 7.92 19.70
N ALA A 240 7.50 7.91 19.79
CA ALA A 240 6.64 8.40 18.73
C ALA A 240 6.83 9.91 18.48
N GLU A 241 7.01 10.69 19.54
CA GLU A 241 7.24 12.13 19.45
C GLU A 241 8.57 12.47 18.78
N VAL A 242 9.64 11.75 19.11
CA VAL A 242 10.95 11.95 18.46
C VAL A 242 10.89 11.59 16.98
N VAL A 243 10.16 10.53 16.62
CA VAL A 243 9.92 10.17 15.21
C VAL A 243 9.09 11.24 14.50
N ARG A 244 8.03 11.76 15.13
CA ARG A 244 7.25 12.88 14.58
C ARG A 244 8.14 14.09 14.31
N GLN A 245 8.97 14.48 15.28
CA GLN A 245 9.88 15.62 15.15
C GLN A 245 10.83 15.43 13.98
N ALA A 246 11.45 14.26 13.86
CA ALA A 246 12.36 13.96 12.75
C ALA A 246 11.65 13.94 11.38
N LEU A 247 10.40 13.48 11.29
CA LEU A 247 9.61 13.57 10.05
C LEU A 247 9.28 15.02 9.68
N VAL A 248 8.95 15.84 10.68
CA VAL A 248 8.67 17.28 10.48
C VAL A 248 9.93 18.03 10.05
N GLU A 249 11.07 17.77 10.69
CA GLU A 249 12.38 18.29 10.29
C GLU A 249 12.74 17.90 8.85
N ALA A 250 12.36 16.69 8.44
CA ALA A 250 12.56 16.19 7.09
C ALA A 250 11.53 16.70 6.05
N GLY A 251 10.61 17.59 6.45
CA GLY A 251 9.74 18.33 5.55
C GLY A 251 8.25 17.98 5.62
N LEU A 252 7.81 17.10 6.53
CA LEU A 252 6.38 16.84 6.69
C LEU A 252 5.69 17.97 7.45
N PRO A 253 4.47 18.39 7.04
CA PRO A 253 3.68 19.30 7.84
C PRO A 253 3.28 18.61 9.14
N ALA A 254 3.52 19.26 10.29
CA ALA A 254 3.21 18.69 11.61
C ALA A 254 1.72 18.33 11.77
N ALA A 255 0.82 19.06 11.10
CA ALA A 255 -0.62 18.79 11.09
C ALA A 255 -1.00 17.47 10.40
N GLY A 256 -0.10 16.92 9.57
CA GLY A 256 -0.28 15.63 8.92
C GLY A 256 0.29 14.46 9.72
N VAL A 257 0.78 14.66 10.94
CA VAL A 257 1.42 13.59 11.74
C VAL A 257 0.68 13.40 13.06
N GLU A 258 -0.03 12.27 13.17
CA GLU A 258 -0.71 11.82 14.37
C GLU A 258 0.19 10.91 15.21
N ILE A 259 0.01 10.90 16.53
CA ILE A 259 0.75 10.03 17.44
C ILE A 259 -0.19 9.12 18.22
N GLU A 260 0.15 7.84 18.29
CA GLU A 260 -0.39 6.90 19.27
C GLU A 260 0.72 6.33 20.15
N ALA A 261 0.42 6.15 21.44
CA ALA A 261 1.38 5.71 22.44
C ALA A 261 0.75 4.69 23.40
N PRO A 262 0.39 3.49 22.91
CA PRO A 262 -0.24 2.44 23.72
C PRO A 262 0.68 1.91 24.84
N GLY A 263 2.00 2.03 24.67
CA GLY A 263 2.98 1.47 25.60
C GLY A 263 3.52 0.16 25.04
N VAL A 264 3.06 -0.96 25.59
CA VAL A 264 3.50 -2.30 25.18
C VAL A 264 2.73 -2.78 23.96
N ASP A 265 3.42 -3.44 23.03
CA ASP A 265 2.79 -4.12 21.90
C ASP A 265 2.08 -5.39 22.37
N PRO A 266 0.74 -5.49 22.27
CA PRO A 266 -0.01 -6.65 22.71
C PRO A 266 0.27 -7.91 21.88
N ALA A 267 0.86 -7.78 20.68
CA ALA A 267 1.25 -8.89 19.81
C ALA A 267 2.70 -9.36 20.03
N ALA A 268 3.48 -8.66 20.87
CA ALA A 268 4.85 -9.07 21.16
C ALA A 268 4.89 -9.98 22.39
N ASP A 269 4.94 -11.30 22.16
CA ASP A 269 5.16 -12.35 23.18
C ASP A 269 6.57 -12.29 23.82
N GLY A 270 6.94 -11.16 24.42
CA GLY A 270 8.18 -11.02 25.20
C GLY A 270 9.49 -11.05 24.39
N ALA A 271 9.44 -11.03 23.05
CA ALA A 271 10.63 -10.97 22.19
C ALA A 271 11.29 -9.57 22.23
N ARG A 272 12.23 -9.42 23.16
CA ARG A 272 12.89 -8.17 23.62
C ARG A 272 13.30 -7.14 22.55
N GLN A 273 13.66 -7.56 21.33
CA GLN A 273 14.26 -6.68 20.33
C GLN A 273 13.25 -6.17 19.27
N ALA A 274 12.20 -6.95 18.98
CA ALA A 274 11.18 -6.57 18.00
C ALA A 274 10.19 -5.51 18.54
N SER A 275 10.02 -5.41 19.86
CA SER A 275 9.04 -4.51 20.51
C SER A 275 9.53 -3.08 20.73
N ARG A 276 10.85 -2.82 20.63
CA ARG A 276 11.42 -1.48 20.88
C ARG A 276 11.44 -0.67 19.60
N ARG A 277 10.26 -0.32 19.10
CA ARG A 277 10.14 0.33 17.81
C ARG A 277 9.12 1.46 17.79
N SER A 278 9.16 2.25 16.73
CA SER A 278 8.06 3.11 16.33
C SER A 278 7.68 2.83 14.89
N ASP A 279 6.40 2.62 14.68
CA ASP A 279 5.83 2.30 13.38
C ASP A 279 5.16 3.54 12.79
N ILE A 280 5.40 3.82 11.50
CA ILE A 280 4.85 4.96 10.78
C ILE A 280 3.91 4.44 9.72
N TRP A 281 2.63 4.75 9.85
CA TRP A 281 1.56 4.36 8.97
C TRP A 281 1.14 5.55 8.13
N TRP A 282 1.21 5.45 6.81
CA TRP A 282 0.55 6.40 5.91
C TRP A 282 -0.95 6.14 5.89
N LEU A 283 -1.71 7.22 6.05
CA LEU A 283 -3.16 7.30 6.00
C LEU A 283 -3.52 7.99 4.67
N ASP A 284 -3.57 7.24 3.56
CA ASP A 284 -4.09 7.80 2.31
C ASP A 284 -5.57 8.23 2.51
N SER A 285 -5.93 9.32 1.87
CA SER A 285 -7.20 10.04 1.88
C SER A 285 -8.48 9.15 1.99
N GLY A 286 -8.95 8.98 3.23
CA GLY A 286 -10.31 8.53 3.58
C GLY A 286 -10.95 9.30 4.73
N ASP A 287 -10.20 9.73 5.76
CA ASP A 287 -10.83 10.31 6.96
C ASP A 287 -10.74 11.84 7.04
N ALA A 288 -11.32 12.55 6.09
CA ALA A 288 -11.70 13.94 6.32
C ALA A 288 -13.08 13.99 6.99
N ASP A 289 -13.26 13.31 8.13
CA ASP A 289 -14.25 13.66 9.16
C ASP A 289 -14.13 12.74 10.38
N ALA A 290 -13.34 13.20 11.35
CA ALA A 290 -13.65 13.02 12.77
C ALA A 290 -13.14 14.27 13.50
N GLY A 291 -13.49 15.43 12.95
CA GLY A 291 -13.46 16.67 13.71
C GLY A 291 -14.52 16.57 14.80
N ASP A 292 -14.07 16.67 16.04
CA ASP A 292 -14.79 17.27 17.17
C ASP A 292 -16.32 17.07 17.16
N ALA A 293 -16.80 15.96 17.73
CA ALA A 293 -18.18 15.91 18.20
C ALA A 293 -18.24 16.61 19.56
N PRO A 294 -19.05 17.67 19.71
CA PRO A 294 -19.17 18.40 20.96
C PRO A 294 -19.78 17.51 22.03
N VAL A 295 -19.20 17.54 23.23
CA VAL A 295 -19.80 16.99 24.43
C VAL A 295 -21.06 17.81 24.72
N ALA A 296 -22.21 17.31 24.25
CA ALA A 296 -23.50 17.81 24.66
C ALA A 296 -23.97 16.96 25.84
N ASP A 297 -24.06 17.61 27.00
CA ASP A 297 -24.70 17.11 28.20
C ASP A 297 -26.11 16.59 27.87
N THR A 298 -26.43 15.40 28.36
CA THR A 298 -27.82 15.03 28.60
C THR A 298 -27.87 14.28 29.92
N GLU A 299 -28.20 15.04 30.97
CA GLU A 299 -28.67 14.53 32.25
C GLU A 299 -29.95 13.69 32.06
N GLY A 300 -30.06 12.63 32.87
CA GLY A 300 -31.36 12.11 33.32
C GLY A 300 -31.76 10.70 32.84
N SER A 301 -31.40 9.66 33.60
CA SER A 301 -32.31 9.08 34.62
C SER A 301 -31.84 7.69 35.07
N GLU A 302 -31.60 7.61 36.39
CA GLU A 302 -31.76 6.45 37.28
C GLU A 302 -30.81 5.25 37.17
N GLY A 303 -29.74 5.36 37.97
CA GLY A 303 -28.92 4.24 38.40
C GLY A 303 -29.59 3.35 39.45
N ARG A 304 -29.24 2.06 39.39
CA ARG A 304 -29.43 1.10 40.49
C ARG A 304 -28.07 0.83 41.12
N VAL A 305 -27.88 1.34 42.33
CA VAL A 305 -26.71 1.12 43.19
C VAL A 305 -26.89 -0.20 43.97
N PRO A 306 -25.87 -1.08 44.07
CA PRO A 306 -25.83 -2.11 45.10
C PRO A 306 -25.18 -1.53 46.38
N GLY A 307 -25.86 -1.69 47.52
CA GLY A 307 -25.40 -1.23 48.83
C GLY A 307 -24.29 -2.09 49.45
N PRO A 308 -23.50 -1.56 50.40
CA PRO A 308 -22.33 -2.24 50.98
C PRO A 308 -22.67 -3.13 52.19
N VAL A 309 -21.82 -4.14 52.38
CA VAL A 309 -21.81 -5.12 53.48
C VAL A 309 -21.32 -4.48 54.79
N PRO A 310 -21.95 -4.72 55.95
CA PRO A 310 -21.39 -4.40 57.26
C PRO A 310 -20.72 -5.61 57.94
N ASP A 311 -19.64 -5.36 58.68
CA ASP A 311 -18.88 -6.30 59.52
C ASP A 311 -18.99 -5.88 61.01
N PRO A 312 -18.55 -6.66 62.02
CA PRO A 312 -19.44 -7.20 63.03
C PRO A 312 -19.20 -6.66 64.45
N ALA A 313 -20.22 -6.72 65.31
CA ALA A 313 -20.05 -6.73 66.76
C ALA A 313 -21.24 -7.43 67.46
N ALA A 314 -20.92 -8.44 68.27
CA ALA A 314 -21.74 -9.04 69.33
C ALA A 314 -21.76 -8.10 70.57
N PRO A 315 -22.52 -8.33 71.68
CA PRO A 315 -23.15 -9.59 72.12
C PRO A 315 -24.56 -9.53 72.75
N SER A 316 -25.13 -10.74 72.90
CA SER A 316 -26.00 -11.26 73.98
C SER A 316 -27.18 -10.44 74.51
N ALA A 317 -28.40 -10.97 74.32
CA ALA A 317 -29.42 -11.07 75.37
C ALA A 317 -30.48 -12.14 75.00
N THR A 318 -30.48 -13.26 75.72
CA THR A 318 -31.66 -14.09 76.04
C THR A 318 -32.65 -13.26 76.91
N PRO A 319 -33.89 -13.69 77.24
CA PRO A 319 -34.56 -14.97 76.99
C PRO A 319 -36.04 -14.86 76.51
N ALA A 320 -36.70 -15.98 76.22
CA ALA A 320 -37.75 -16.56 77.08
C ALA A 320 -38.74 -17.47 76.31
N TRP A 321 -39.01 -18.62 76.94
CA TRP A 321 -40.03 -19.66 76.71
C TRP A 321 -39.77 -20.66 75.58
#